data_AF-A0A820KXU9-F1
#
_entry.id   AF-A0A820KXU9-F1
#
_cell.length_a   1.000
_cell.length_b   1.000
_cell.length_c   1.000
_cell.angle_alpha   90.00
_cell.angle_beta   90.00
_cell.angle_gamma   90.00
#
_symmetry.space_group_name_H-M   'P 1'
#
loop_
_entity.id
_entity.type
_entity.pdbx_description
1 polymer ?
#
loop_
_entity_poly.entity_id
_entity_poly.type
_entity_poly.pdbx_seq_one_letter_code
_entity_poly.pdbx_strand_id
1 'polypeptide(L)'
;ESTWGAGHLTEQKTFQHELESYYFFARPNEMIYHHLPENDKWQLLRKPINMKQYLRMPKIHPIYFQLNLDLISPRNQAYVDLLPEKSYALVLIRVPSDVRLIANFKLHNQKIEGGHRVVFDNKKQMYCCYFAPNTIGKHKITIYGKRGDTEGEYSGALDLTLNVNEITK
;
A
#
# COMPACT_ATOMS: atom_id res chain seq x y z
N GLU A 1 -11.36 3.59 -24.62
CA GLU A 1 -10.72 2.26 -24.64
C GLU A 1 -9.64 2.27 -23.57
N SER A 2 -9.77 1.43 -22.54
CA SER A 2 -8.86 1.48 -21.41
C SER A 2 -7.75 0.45 -21.56
N THR A 3 -6.52 0.92 -21.55
CA THR A 3 -5.27 0.16 -21.71
C THR A 3 -4.87 -0.61 -20.44
N TRP A 4 -5.83 -1.04 -19.61
CA TRP A 4 -5.62 -1.47 -18.22
C TRP A 4 -4.58 -2.58 -18.03
N GLY A 5 -4.45 -3.46 -19.01
CA GLY A 5 -3.43 -4.50 -19.04
C GLY A 5 -2.56 -4.44 -20.29
N ALA A 6 -2.48 -3.30 -20.97
CA ALA A 6 -1.66 -3.18 -22.19
C ALA A 6 -0.26 -2.61 -21.91
N GLY A 7 -0.05 -1.98 -20.75
CA GLY A 7 1.24 -1.42 -20.36
C GLY A 7 1.14 -0.12 -19.57
N HIS A 8 2.28 0.53 -19.38
CA HIS A 8 2.39 1.77 -18.62
C HIS A 8 3.33 2.78 -19.29
N LEU A 9 3.21 4.05 -18.90
CA LEU A 9 4.12 5.10 -19.32
C LEU A 9 5.33 5.12 -18.38
N THR A 10 6.54 4.99 -18.93
CA THR A 10 7.80 5.12 -18.20
C THR A 10 8.05 6.56 -17.75
N GLU A 11 9.00 6.77 -16.84
CA GLU A 11 9.42 8.11 -16.42
C GLU A 11 9.92 8.96 -17.60
N GLN A 12 10.48 8.32 -18.62
CA GLN A 12 10.93 8.94 -19.88
C GLN A 12 9.78 9.25 -20.84
N LYS A 13 8.52 9.09 -20.40
CA LYS A 13 7.31 9.29 -21.20
C LYS A 13 7.24 8.37 -22.44
N THR A 14 7.88 7.21 -22.38
CA THR A 14 7.76 6.18 -23.41
C THR A 14 6.76 5.12 -22.95
N PHE A 15 5.82 4.73 -23.81
CA PHE A 15 4.89 3.66 -23.49
C PHE A 15 5.61 2.31 -23.55
N GLN A 16 5.61 1.59 -22.44
CA GLN A 16 6.12 0.24 -22.35
C GLN A 16 4.94 -0.72 -22.32
N HIS A 17 4.88 -1.61 -23.32
CA HIS A 17 3.86 -2.63 -23.37
C HIS A 17 4.16 -3.72 -22.34
N GLU A 18 3.24 -3.92 -21.40
CA GLU A 18 3.35 -4.93 -20.35
C GLU A 18 1.96 -5.44 -20.01
N LEU A 19 1.78 -6.76 -20.18
CA LEU A 19 0.50 -7.40 -19.90
C LEU A 19 0.31 -7.57 -18.39
N GLU A 20 -0.47 -6.69 -17.78
CA GLU A 20 -0.85 -6.85 -16.37
C GLU A 20 -2.04 -7.81 -16.24
N SER A 21 -1.70 -9.11 -16.18
CA SER A 21 -2.67 -10.22 -16.12
C SER A 21 -3.63 -10.15 -14.92
N TYR A 22 -3.26 -9.44 -13.85
CA TYR A 22 -4.09 -9.26 -12.66
C TYR A 22 -5.49 -8.72 -12.98
N TYR A 23 -5.63 -7.83 -13.95
CA TYR A 23 -6.93 -7.23 -14.29
C TYR A 23 -7.86 -8.19 -15.03
N PHE A 24 -7.39 -9.36 -15.46
CA PHE A 24 -8.23 -10.41 -16.00
C PHE A 24 -8.83 -11.22 -14.84
N PHE A 25 -10.16 -11.22 -14.73
CA PHE A 25 -10.90 -11.89 -13.65
C PHE A 25 -10.60 -11.39 -12.23
N ALA A 26 -10.12 -10.15 -12.09
CA ALA A 26 -10.01 -9.50 -10.78
C ALA A 26 -11.37 -9.49 -10.08
N ARG A 27 -11.37 -9.85 -8.79
CA ARG A 27 -12.63 -9.91 -8.03
C ARG A 27 -13.15 -8.50 -7.77
N PRO A 28 -14.47 -8.28 -7.65
CA PRO A 28 -15.01 -6.94 -7.40
C PRO A 28 -14.47 -6.26 -6.14
N ASN A 29 -14.23 -7.03 -5.08
CA ASN A 29 -13.63 -6.55 -3.83
C ASN A 29 -12.15 -6.17 -3.94
N GLU A 30 -11.47 -6.55 -5.02
CA GLU A 30 -10.09 -6.18 -5.33
C GLU A 30 -10.10 -4.99 -6.32
N MET A 31 -10.96 -5.04 -7.33
CA MET A 31 -11.16 -3.97 -8.33
C MET A 31 -11.57 -2.63 -7.73
N ILE A 32 -12.38 -2.66 -6.65
CA ILE A 32 -12.86 -1.45 -5.98
C ILE A 32 -11.74 -0.59 -5.37
N TYR A 33 -10.50 -1.09 -5.25
CA TYR A 33 -9.35 -0.27 -4.83
C TYR A 33 -8.78 0.60 -5.97
N HIS A 34 -9.12 0.28 -7.20
CA HIS A 34 -8.57 0.92 -8.41
C HIS A 34 -9.65 1.67 -9.20
N HIS A 35 -10.90 1.21 -9.11
CA HIS A 35 -12.01 1.69 -9.93
C HIS A 35 -13.27 1.79 -9.08
N LEU A 36 -13.82 3.00 -8.96
CA LEU A 36 -15.17 3.22 -8.45
C LEU A 36 -16.11 3.48 -9.64
N PRO A 37 -16.97 2.50 -10.01
CA PRO A 37 -18.02 2.70 -11.00
C PRO A 37 -18.95 3.85 -10.61
N GLU A 38 -19.44 4.60 -11.61
CA GLU A 38 -20.42 5.67 -11.40
C GLU A 38 -21.76 5.14 -10.87
N ASN A 39 -22.16 3.95 -11.29
CA ASN A 39 -23.35 3.28 -10.77
C ASN A 39 -22.96 2.21 -9.73
N ASP A 40 -23.43 2.39 -8.51
CA ASP A 40 -23.15 1.51 -7.36
C ASP A 40 -23.47 0.04 -7.62
N LYS A 41 -24.46 -0.28 -8.45
CA LYS A 41 -24.80 -1.68 -8.78
C LYS A 41 -23.66 -2.41 -9.49
N TRP A 42 -22.82 -1.68 -10.21
CA TRP A 42 -21.68 -2.25 -10.95
C TRP A 42 -20.43 -2.41 -10.11
N GLN A 43 -20.45 -1.99 -8.84
CA GLN A 43 -19.41 -2.36 -7.90
C GLN A 43 -19.41 -3.86 -7.62
N LEU A 44 -20.56 -4.54 -7.80
CA LEU A 44 -20.74 -5.97 -7.54
C LEU A 44 -20.30 -6.38 -6.12
N LEU A 45 -20.32 -5.43 -5.19
CA LEU A 45 -20.04 -5.65 -3.78
C LEU A 45 -21.33 -5.96 -3.04
N ARG A 46 -21.24 -6.83 -2.02
CA ARG A 46 -22.36 -7.07 -1.09
C ARG A 46 -22.82 -5.77 -0.41
N LYS A 47 -21.89 -4.86 -0.12
CA LYS A 47 -22.17 -3.52 0.39
C LYS A 47 -21.40 -2.51 -0.46
N PRO A 48 -22.07 -1.82 -1.40
CA PRO A 48 -21.46 -0.78 -2.19
C PRO A 48 -20.89 0.34 -1.29
N ILE A 49 -19.84 0.98 -1.79
CA ILE A 49 -19.20 2.12 -1.15
C ILE A 49 -19.44 3.39 -1.97
N ASN A 50 -19.44 4.54 -1.30
CA ASN A 50 -19.52 5.83 -2.00
C ASN A 50 -18.13 6.44 -2.24
N MET A 51 -18.09 7.53 -3.00
CA MET A 51 -16.86 8.28 -3.30
C MET A 51 -16.08 8.68 -2.04
N LYS A 52 -16.76 9.12 -0.97
CA LYS A 52 -16.10 9.52 0.28
C LYS A 52 -15.39 8.34 0.96
N GLN A 53 -15.97 7.14 0.90
CA GLN A 53 -15.35 5.92 1.42
C GLN A 53 -14.18 5.49 0.53
N TYR A 54 -14.36 5.50 -0.80
CA TYR A 54 -13.32 5.19 -1.76
C TYR A 54 -12.07 6.06 -1.59
N LEU A 55 -12.23 7.38 -1.46
CA LEU A 55 -11.12 8.32 -1.26
C LEU A 55 -10.36 8.11 0.07
N ARG A 56 -10.94 7.38 1.03
CA ARG A 56 -10.29 7.04 2.30
C ARG A 56 -9.60 5.68 2.26
N MET A 57 -9.85 4.86 1.24
CA MET A 57 -9.25 3.54 1.12
C MET A 57 -7.75 3.65 0.86
N PRO A 58 -6.96 2.70 1.39
CA PRO A 58 -5.53 2.65 1.11
C PRO A 58 -5.30 2.48 -0.39
N LYS A 59 -4.22 3.07 -0.88
CA LYS A 59 -3.82 2.87 -2.28
C LYS A 59 -3.12 1.52 -2.37
N ILE A 60 -3.85 0.52 -2.84
CA ILE A 60 -3.39 -0.85 -3.02
C ILE A 60 -2.99 -1.06 -4.49
N HIS A 61 -1.95 -1.85 -4.71
CA HIS A 61 -1.47 -2.25 -6.03
C HIS A 61 -1.71 -3.75 -6.27
N PRO A 62 -1.77 -4.23 -7.52
CA PRO A 62 -2.00 -5.65 -7.86
C PRO A 62 -1.17 -6.65 -7.03
N ILE A 63 0.12 -6.35 -6.83
CA ILE A 63 1.04 -7.22 -6.08
C ILE A 63 0.59 -7.48 -4.63
N TYR A 64 -0.18 -6.57 -4.02
CA TYR A 64 -0.77 -6.79 -2.69
C TYR A 64 -1.66 -8.04 -2.66
N PHE A 65 -2.50 -8.21 -3.68
CA PHE A 65 -3.41 -9.34 -3.78
C PHE A 65 -2.65 -10.61 -4.20
N GLN A 66 -1.72 -10.50 -5.14
CA GLN A 66 -0.87 -11.62 -5.59
C GLN A 66 0.01 -12.19 -4.46
N LEU A 67 0.43 -11.35 -3.52
CA LEU A 67 1.18 -11.76 -2.32
C LEU A 67 0.28 -12.08 -1.12
N ASN A 68 -1.04 -12.06 -1.28
CA ASN A 68 -2.02 -12.35 -0.23
C ASN A 68 -1.78 -11.54 1.06
N LEU A 69 -1.46 -10.25 0.91
CA LEU A 69 -1.23 -9.37 2.06
C LEU A 69 -2.56 -8.99 2.73
N ASP A 70 -2.52 -8.81 4.05
CA ASP A 70 -3.66 -8.33 4.83
C ASP A 70 -3.25 -7.19 5.78
N LEU A 71 -3.69 -5.97 5.45
CA LEU A 71 -3.45 -4.75 6.22
C LEU A 71 -4.29 -4.75 7.51
N ILE A 72 -3.67 -5.19 8.61
CA ILE A 72 -4.28 -5.26 9.94
C ILE A 72 -4.43 -3.86 10.55
N SER A 73 -3.43 -2.99 10.37
CA SER A 73 -3.45 -1.62 10.85
C SER A 73 -2.64 -0.69 9.94
N PRO A 74 -3.17 0.47 9.52
CA PRO A 74 -4.53 0.95 9.77
C PRO A 74 -5.54 0.23 8.86
N ARG A 75 -6.60 -0.35 9.43
CA ARG A 75 -7.54 -1.17 8.68
C ARG A 75 -8.39 -0.33 7.72
N ASN A 76 -8.31 -0.61 6.43
CA ASN A 76 -9.09 0.05 5.37
C ASN A 76 -8.95 1.58 5.35
N GLN A 77 -7.79 2.11 5.70
CA GLN A 77 -7.53 3.54 5.70
C GLN A 77 -6.22 3.87 4.97
N ALA A 78 -6.26 4.93 4.16
CA ALA A 78 -5.08 5.48 3.50
C ALA A 78 -4.14 6.22 4.47
N TYR A 79 -4.66 6.63 5.62
CA TYR A 79 -3.95 7.47 6.58
C TYR A 79 -3.54 6.65 7.80
N VAL A 80 -2.33 6.91 8.27
CA VAL A 80 -1.76 6.38 9.50
C VAL A 80 -1.49 7.56 10.41
N ASP A 81 -1.80 7.42 11.70
CA ASP A 81 -1.46 8.39 12.73
C ASP A 81 -0.27 7.89 13.57
N LEU A 82 0.40 8.82 14.25
CA LEU A 82 1.35 8.45 15.31
C LEU A 82 0.61 7.71 16.42
N LEU A 83 1.26 6.72 17.03
CA LEU A 83 0.69 6.09 18.21
C LEU A 83 0.64 7.10 19.37
N PRO A 84 -0.39 7.07 20.23
CA PRO A 84 -0.47 7.93 21.40
C PRO A 84 0.81 7.86 22.24
N GLU A 85 1.34 9.02 22.62
CA GLU A 85 2.57 9.15 23.43
C GLU A 85 3.82 8.51 22.79
N LYS A 86 3.82 8.26 21.47
CA LYS A 86 4.98 7.75 20.73
C LYS A 86 5.32 8.68 19.56
N SER A 87 6.61 8.78 19.27
CA SER A 87 7.14 9.49 18.10
C SER A 87 7.11 8.67 16.80
N TYR A 88 6.36 7.57 16.77
CA TYR A 88 6.27 6.70 15.60
C TYR A 88 4.84 6.23 15.31
N ALA A 89 4.59 5.98 14.04
CA ALA A 89 3.43 5.28 13.53
C ALA A 89 3.73 3.79 13.37
N LEU A 90 2.70 2.95 13.48
CA LEU A 90 2.81 1.50 13.33
C LEU A 90 1.83 0.97 12.28
N VAL A 91 2.39 0.35 11.24
CA VAL A 91 1.63 -0.38 10.23
C VAL A 91 1.84 -1.88 10.47
N LEU A 92 0.74 -2.62 10.55
CA LEU A 92 0.73 -4.06 10.79
C LEU A 92 0.18 -4.78 9.57
N ILE A 93 0.96 -5.71 9.01
CA ILE A 93 0.57 -6.45 7.81
C ILE A 93 0.78 -7.94 8.05
N ARG A 94 -0.30 -8.71 7.98
CA ARG A 94 -0.23 -10.16 8.00
C ARG A 94 0.16 -10.65 6.60
N VAL A 95 1.04 -11.65 6.57
CA VAL A 95 1.61 -12.18 5.33
C VAL A 95 1.66 -13.71 5.37
N PRO A 96 1.66 -14.38 4.20
CA PRO A 96 2.07 -15.77 4.09
C PRO A 96 3.54 -15.98 4.53
N SER A 97 3.90 -17.21 4.91
CA SER A 97 5.25 -17.55 5.39
C SER A 97 6.35 -17.40 4.34
N ASP A 98 5.98 -17.41 3.05
CA ASP A 98 6.88 -17.27 1.91
C ASP A 98 6.95 -15.83 1.39
N VAL A 99 6.50 -14.81 2.13
CA VAL A 99 6.51 -13.42 1.66
C VAL A 99 7.42 -12.56 2.51
N ARG A 100 8.26 -11.76 1.84
CA ARG A 100 9.15 -10.78 2.47
C ARG A 100 8.69 -9.37 2.16
N LEU A 101 8.65 -8.52 3.17
CA LEU A 101 8.32 -7.11 3.03
C LEU A 101 9.51 -6.20 3.36
N ILE A 102 9.61 -5.09 2.62
CA ILE A 102 10.40 -3.92 2.97
C ILE A 102 9.51 -2.69 2.88
N ALA A 103 10.01 -1.56 3.38
CA ALA A 103 9.29 -0.31 3.31
C ALA A 103 10.20 0.82 2.81
N ASN A 104 9.56 1.87 2.31
CA ASN A 104 10.19 3.14 2.04
C ASN A 104 9.38 4.24 2.70
N PHE A 105 10.07 5.28 3.16
CA PHE A 105 9.48 6.39 3.88
C PHE A 105 10.01 7.69 3.28
N LYS A 106 9.10 8.51 2.73
CA LYS A 106 9.47 9.70 1.97
C LYS A 106 8.72 10.94 2.46
N LEU A 107 9.38 12.10 2.37
CA LEU A 107 8.77 13.43 2.46
C LEU A 107 9.14 14.22 1.20
N HIS A 108 8.17 14.86 0.54
CA HIS A 108 8.41 15.62 -0.70
C HIS A 108 9.22 14.83 -1.76
N ASN A 109 8.92 13.54 -1.94
CA ASN A 109 9.63 12.58 -2.78
C ASN A 109 11.09 12.25 -2.39
N GLN A 110 11.62 12.85 -1.32
CA GLN A 110 12.93 12.52 -0.78
C GLN A 110 12.80 11.43 0.29
N LYS A 111 13.68 10.43 0.21
CA LYS A 111 13.72 9.34 1.19
C LYS A 111 14.26 9.85 2.53
N ILE A 112 13.59 9.47 3.62
CA ILE A 112 14.05 9.71 4.98
C ILE A 112 14.89 8.50 5.40
N GLU A 113 16.20 8.67 5.42
CA GLU A 113 17.13 7.63 5.91
C GLU A 113 16.93 7.43 7.42
N GLY A 114 16.92 6.16 7.85
CA GLY A 114 16.73 5.80 9.26
C GLY A 114 15.32 6.06 9.85
N GLY A 115 14.40 6.64 9.08
CA GLY A 115 13.05 7.00 9.57
C GLY A 115 12.05 5.84 9.62
N HIS A 116 12.46 4.61 9.34
CA HIS A 116 11.57 3.45 9.41
C HIS A 116 12.31 2.17 9.79
N ARG A 117 11.56 1.20 10.31
CA ARG A 117 12.05 -0.13 10.65
C ARG A 117 10.98 -1.17 10.37
N VAL A 118 11.33 -2.23 9.66
CA VAL A 118 10.43 -3.35 9.35
C VAL A 118 10.90 -4.58 10.11
N VAL A 119 10.03 -5.18 10.92
CA VAL A 119 10.34 -6.34 11.76
C VAL A 119 9.30 -7.42 11.52
N PHE A 120 9.73 -8.66 11.29
CA PHE A 120 8.82 -9.79 11.20
C PHE A 120 8.60 -10.42 12.59
N ASP A 121 7.34 -10.57 12.99
CA ASP A 121 6.94 -11.30 14.21
C ASP A 121 6.56 -12.74 13.83
N ASN A 122 7.50 -13.67 14.07
CA ASN A 122 7.31 -15.09 13.80
C ASN A 122 6.13 -15.71 14.57
N LYS A 123 5.82 -15.23 15.78
CA LYS A 123 4.74 -15.79 16.60
C LYS A 123 3.37 -15.42 16.04
N LYS A 124 3.25 -14.20 15.51
CA LYS A 124 2.00 -13.65 14.98
C LYS A 124 1.86 -13.78 13.47
N GLN A 125 2.91 -14.19 12.76
CA GLN A 125 2.98 -14.28 11.29
C GLN A 125 2.58 -12.96 10.62
N MET A 126 3.21 -11.87 11.06
CA MET A 126 2.97 -10.52 10.54
C MET A 126 4.21 -9.64 10.63
N TYR A 127 4.25 -8.63 9.77
CA TYR A 127 5.22 -7.56 9.83
C TYR A 127 4.73 -6.39 10.70
N CYS A 128 5.60 -5.93 11.58
CA CYS A 128 5.50 -4.68 12.32
C CYS A 128 6.39 -3.64 11.63
N CYS A 129 5.77 -2.69 10.93
CA CYS A 129 6.45 -1.63 10.20
C CYS A 129 6.32 -0.32 10.99
N TYR A 130 7.43 0.11 11.58
CA TYR A 130 7.54 1.34 12.37
C TYR A 130 8.01 2.48 11.47
N PHE A 131 7.39 3.65 11.60
CA PHE A 131 7.74 4.87 10.86
C PHE A 131 7.88 6.03 11.85
N ALA A 132 9.08 6.56 11.98
CA ALA A 132 9.43 7.65 12.89
C ALA A 132 9.75 8.91 12.07
N PRO A 133 8.78 9.83 11.87
CA PRO A 133 9.02 11.10 11.20
C PRO A 133 9.91 12.01 12.06
N ASN A 134 10.85 12.70 11.41
CA ASN A 134 11.71 13.72 12.02
C ASN A 134 11.31 15.16 11.63
N THR A 135 10.33 15.30 10.75
CA THR A 135 9.84 16.59 10.22
C THR A 135 8.32 16.61 10.19
N ILE A 136 7.74 17.81 10.33
CA ILE A 136 6.29 18.02 10.17
C ILE A 136 5.97 17.95 8.68
N GLY A 137 4.81 17.39 8.33
CA GLY A 137 4.32 17.34 6.97
C GLY A 137 3.68 16.01 6.59
N LYS A 138 3.36 15.91 5.29
CA LYS A 138 2.71 14.75 4.68
C LYS A 138 3.75 13.76 4.17
N HIS A 139 3.93 12.68 4.91
CA HIS A 139 4.87 11.62 4.59
C HIS A 139 4.19 10.51 3.80
N LYS A 140 4.89 9.97 2.80
CA LYS A 140 4.47 8.80 2.05
C LYS A 140 5.16 7.56 2.59
N ILE A 141 4.36 6.56 2.93
CA ILE A 141 4.81 5.20 3.25
C ILE A 141 4.51 4.33 2.04
N THR A 142 5.52 3.61 1.53
CA THR A 142 5.31 2.58 0.50
C THR A 142 5.83 1.26 1.04
N ILE A 143 4.97 0.25 1.09
CA ILE A 143 5.34 -1.12 1.43
C ILE A 143 5.57 -1.88 0.13
N TYR A 144 6.70 -2.54 0.05
CA TYR A 144 7.04 -3.40 -1.07
C TYR A 144 7.10 -4.84 -0.61
N GLY A 145 6.74 -5.76 -1.50
CA GLY A 145 6.75 -7.18 -1.21
C GLY A 145 7.36 -8.00 -2.33
N LYS A 146 7.85 -9.19 -1.97
CA LYS A 146 8.18 -10.26 -2.91
C LYS A 146 7.94 -11.62 -2.27
N ARG A 147 7.79 -12.65 -3.10
CA ARG A 147 7.64 -14.04 -2.67
C ARG A 147 8.99 -14.76 -2.70
N GLY A 148 9.35 -15.41 -1.60
CA GLY A 148 10.55 -16.22 -1.45
C GLY A 148 11.86 -15.45 -1.47
N ASP A 149 12.94 -16.22 -1.60
CA ASP A 149 14.29 -15.74 -1.89
C ASP A 149 14.59 -15.62 -3.38
N THR A 150 13.55 -15.56 -4.20
CA THR A 150 13.73 -15.41 -5.64
C THR A 150 14.55 -14.16 -5.94
N GLU A 151 15.50 -14.31 -6.87
CA GLU A 151 16.15 -13.18 -7.52
C GLU A 151 15.04 -12.35 -8.18
N GLY A 152 15.03 -11.05 -7.88
CA GLY A 152 13.96 -10.17 -8.33
C GLY A 152 13.82 -8.94 -7.45
N GLU A 153 13.29 -7.88 -8.06
CA GLU A 153 13.02 -6.61 -7.38
C GLU A 153 11.78 -6.70 -6.51
N TYR A 154 11.76 -5.90 -5.44
CA TYR A 154 10.59 -5.72 -4.62
C TYR A 154 9.59 -4.82 -5.34
N SER A 155 8.34 -5.26 -5.48
CA SER A 155 7.28 -4.47 -6.11
C SER A 155 6.41 -3.79 -5.07
N GLY A 156 6.00 -2.54 -5.36
CA GLY A 156 5.20 -1.73 -4.43
C GLY A 156 3.78 -2.28 -4.29
N ALA A 157 3.40 -2.69 -3.07
CA ALA A 157 2.12 -3.33 -2.78
C ALA A 157 1.09 -2.37 -2.21
N LEU A 158 1.53 -1.44 -1.36
CA LEU A 158 0.63 -0.59 -0.58
C LEU A 158 1.27 0.77 -0.36
N ASP A 159 0.51 1.82 -0.65
CA ASP A 159 0.84 3.20 -0.37
C ASP A 159 -0.08 3.76 0.72
N LEU A 160 0.52 4.32 1.78
CA LEU A 160 -0.15 4.99 2.89
C LEU A 160 0.42 6.40 3.09
N THR A 161 -0.32 7.23 3.82
CA THR A 161 0.05 8.60 4.16
C THR A 161 0.12 8.76 5.68
N LEU A 162 1.21 9.32 6.19
CA LEU A 162 1.33 9.77 7.57
C LEU A 162 1.38 11.29 7.60
N ASN A 163 0.36 11.93 8.16
CA ASN A 163 0.32 13.37 8.35
C ASN A 163 0.82 13.71 9.75
N VAL A 164 1.92 14.45 9.81
CA VAL A 164 2.54 14.88 11.07
C VAL A 164 2.31 16.36 11.22
N ASN A 165 1.51 16.75 12.21
CA ASN A 165 1.22 18.16 12.51
C ASN A 165 2.15 18.71 13.59
N GLU A 166 2.66 17.85 14.47
CA GLU A 166 3.54 18.21 15.58
C GLU A 166 4.55 17.08 15.81
N ILE A 167 5.75 17.42 16.27
CA ILE A 167 6.77 16.45 16.67
C ILE A 167 6.98 16.59 18.17
N THR A 168 6.68 15.54 18.91
CA THR A 168 7.07 15.44 20.31
C THR A 168 8.59 15.25 20.35
N LYS A 169 9.30 16.26 20.87
CA LYS A 169 10.74 16.20 21.13
C LYS A 169 11.06 15.28 22.31
#